data_AF-A0AAD7DR96-F1
#
_entry.id   AF-A0AAD7DR96-F1
#
_cell.length_a   1.000
_cell.length_b   1.000
_cell.length_c   1.000
_cell.angle_alpha   90.00
_cell.angle_beta   90.00
_cell.angle_gamma   90.00
#
_symmetry.space_group_name_H-M   'P 1'
#
loop_
_entity.id
_entity.type
_entity.pdbx_description
1 polymer ?
#
loop_
_entity_poly.entity_id
_entity_poly.type
_entity_poly.pdbx_seq_one_letter_code
_entity_poly.pdbx_strand_id
1 'polypeptide(L)'
;ITEGGKQVLDIQARNEAIDLWNLQSYTILLYLVQGDKRASWCYFVDYILAKFLEMSYLNVRPGQILNVFLHNVDIPISNQTPLPTDIKRMILAACKYKLKFTGLSIGQNIKLKMPIWKNLAVNKQCYQQACHRDSAKCLRLNHQVRTV
;
A
#
# COMPACT_ATOMS: atom_id res chain seq x y z
N ILE A 1 -17.99 -39.25 -6.81
CA ILE A 1 -17.10 -38.89 -5.68
C ILE A 1 -17.93 -38.03 -4.74
N THR A 2 -18.58 -38.65 -3.76
CA THR A 2 -19.71 -38.09 -2.98
C THR A 2 -19.58 -38.40 -1.49
N GLU A 3 -18.35 -38.49 -0.98
CA GLU A 3 -18.07 -38.61 0.45
C GLU A 3 -16.86 -37.76 0.80
N GLY A 4 -17.13 -36.54 1.30
CA GLY A 4 -16.13 -35.58 1.77
C GLY A 4 -16.74 -34.75 2.89
N GLY A 5 -17.17 -35.42 3.97
CA GLY A 5 -18.06 -34.89 5.00
C GLY A 5 -17.42 -34.60 6.37
N LYS A 6 -16.10 -34.65 6.50
CA LYS A 6 -15.45 -34.02 7.65
C LYS A 6 -15.07 -32.61 7.21
N GLN A 7 -15.70 -31.58 7.76
CA GLN A 7 -15.31 -30.16 7.62
C GLN A 7 -13.92 -29.88 8.23
N VAL A 8 -12.92 -30.72 7.94
CA VAL A 8 -11.54 -30.58 8.44
C VAL A 8 -10.85 -29.39 7.78
N LEU A 9 -11.29 -29.01 6.58
CA LEU A 9 -10.67 -27.95 5.79
C LEU A 9 -11.72 -26.97 5.28
N ASP A 10 -11.74 -25.79 5.89
CA ASP A 10 -12.43 -24.63 5.33
C ASP A 10 -11.55 -23.99 4.25
N ILE A 11 -11.92 -24.20 2.99
CA ILE A 11 -11.20 -23.68 1.82
C ILE A 11 -11.26 -22.14 1.78
N GLN A 12 -12.37 -21.54 2.23
CA GLN A 12 -12.53 -20.10 2.24
C GLN A 12 -11.59 -19.48 3.28
N ALA A 13 -11.58 -20.03 4.50
CA ALA A 13 -10.66 -19.59 5.55
C ALA A 13 -9.19 -19.79 5.16
N ARG A 14 -8.85 -20.89 4.48
CA ARG A 14 -7.49 -21.11 3.96
C ARG A 14 -7.09 -20.06 2.93
N ASN A 15 -7.94 -19.76 1.96
CA ASN A 15 -7.64 -18.77 0.92
C ASN A 15 -7.48 -17.37 1.53
N GLU A 16 -8.33 -17.02 2.49
CA GLU A 16 -8.20 -15.77 3.24
C GLU A 16 -6.89 -15.70 4.05
N ALA A 17 -6.47 -16.80 4.67
CA ALA A 17 -5.18 -16.87 5.35
C ALA A 17 -3.99 -16.69 4.39
N ILE A 18 -4.08 -17.20 3.16
CA ILE A 18 -3.06 -16.99 2.12
C ILE A 18 -3.01 -15.50 1.73
N ASP A 19 -4.16 -14.86 1.54
CA ASP A 19 -4.23 -13.43 1.20
C ASP A 19 -3.66 -12.57 2.35
N LEU A 20 -3.90 -12.94 3.61
CA LEU A 20 -3.29 -12.32 4.79
C LEU A 20 -1.77 -12.53 4.86
N TRP A 21 -1.28 -13.71 4.51
CA TRP A 21 0.16 -13.97 4.49
C TRP A 21 0.87 -13.17 3.39
N ASN A 22 0.24 -13.06 2.22
CA ASN A 22 0.69 -12.20 1.14
C ASN A 22 0.68 -10.73 1.56
N LEU A 23 -0.38 -10.28 2.25
CA LEU A 23 -0.48 -8.95 2.82
C LEU A 23 0.64 -8.70 3.83
N GLN A 24 0.92 -9.63 4.74
CA GLN A 24 2.01 -9.54 5.72
C GLN A 24 3.37 -9.44 5.01
N SER A 25 3.56 -10.22 3.95
CA SER A 25 4.78 -10.18 3.14
C SER A 25 4.94 -8.86 2.38
N TYR A 26 3.82 -8.27 1.95
CA TYR A 26 3.78 -6.98 1.24
C TYR A 26 3.87 -5.75 2.17
N THR A 27 3.42 -5.88 3.41
CA THR A 27 3.32 -4.76 4.36
C THR A 27 4.64 -4.43 5.06
N ILE A 28 4.56 -3.38 5.88
CA ILE A 28 5.65 -2.59 6.47
C ILE A 28 6.83 -3.41 7.02
N LEU A 29 6.59 -4.59 7.59
CA LEU A 29 7.64 -5.42 8.20
C LEU A 29 8.75 -5.77 7.21
N LEU A 30 8.43 -6.12 5.96
CA LEU A 30 9.46 -6.34 4.93
C LEU A 30 9.90 -5.03 4.27
N TYR A 31 8.97 -4.09 4.05
CA TYR A 31 9.24 -2.84 3.35
C TYR A 31 10.25 -1.93 4.08
N LEU A 32 10.14 -1.79 5.41
CA LEU A 32 10.98 -0.86 6.18
C LEU A 32 12.15 -1.53 6.90
N VAL A 33 11.97 -2.79 7.36
CA VAL A 33 12.98 -3.48 8.18
C VAL A 33 13.96 -4.28 7.33
N GLN A 34 13.51 -4.91 6.25
CA GLN A 34 14.33 -5.85 5.48
C GLN A 34 14.61 -5.34 4.06
N GLY A 35 15.02 -4.09 3.89
CA GLY A 35 15.18 -3.42 2.57
C GLY A 35 15.71 -4.29 1.41
N ASP A 36 16.66 -5.20 1.68
CA ASP A 36 17.25 -6.09 0.67
C ASP A 36 16.54 -7.45 0.47
N LYS A 37 15.59 -7.83 1.34
CA LYS A 37 14.80 -9.07 1.25
C LYS A 37 13.40 -8.85 0.66
N ARG A 38 13.15 -7.68 0.08
CA ARG A 38 11.85 -7.39 -0.52
C ARG A 38 11.62 -8.29 -1.74
N ALA A 39 10.53 -9.05 -1.72
CA ALA A 39 10.18 -9.91 -2.85
C ALA A 39 9.86 -9.08 -4.11
N SER A 40 10.37 -9.50 -5.27
CA SER A 40 10.27 -8.74 -6.53
C SER A 40 8.83 -8.39 -6.92
N TRP A 41 7.87 -9.29 -6.64
CA TRP A 41 6.45 -9.08 -6.94
C TRP A 41 5.86 -7.87 -6.21
N CYS A 42 6.41 -7.48 -5.05
CA CYS A 42 5.95 -6.31 -4.31
C CYS A 42 6.16 -5.01 -5.09
N TYR A 43 7.24 -4.90 -5.88
CA TYR A 43 7.48 -3.73 -6.73
C TYR A 43 6.46 -3.62 -7.86
N PHE A 44 6.01 -4.76 -8.40
CA PHE A 44 4.94 -4.79 -9.41
C PHE A 44 3.61 -4.34 -8.81
N VAL A 45 3.29 -4.82 -7.60
CA VAL A 45 2.07 -4.41 -6.89
C VAL A 45 2.08 -2.91 -6.60
N ASP A 46 3.19 -2.36 -6.11
CA ASP A 46 3.34 -0.91 -5.91
C ASP A 46 3.05 -0.14 -7.19
N TYR A 47 3.64 -0.57 -8.32
CA TYR A 47 3.48 0.09 -9.60
C TYR A 47 2.03 0.04 -10.09
N ILE A 48 1.39 -1.13 -10.03
CA ILE A 48 0.00 -1.32 -10.43
C ILE A 48 -0.92 -0.43 -9.59
N LEU A 49 -0.71 -0.39 -8.27
CA LEU A 49 -1.53 0.42 -7.38
C LEU A 49 -1.27 1.91 -7.54
N ALA A 50 -0.02 2.33 -7.70
CA ALA A 50 0.31 3.72 -7.96
C ALA A 50 -0.33 4.20 -9.27
N LYS A 51 -0.27 3.38 -10.33
CA LYS A 51 -0.92 3.66 -11.62
C LYS A 51 -2.44 3.70 -11.51
N PHE A 52 -3.02 2.74 -10.80
CA PHE A 52 -4.45 2.72 -10.56
C PHE A 52 -4.91 3.99 -9.84
N LEU A 53 -4.22 4.40 -8.77
CA LEU A 53 -4.56 5.60 -7.97
C LEU A 53 -4.31 6.91 -8.72
N GLU A 54 -3.35 6.94 -9.65
CA GLU A 54 -3.13 8.04 -10.58
C GLU A 54 -4.35 8.22 -11.52
N MET A 55 -4.89 7.12 -12.05
CA MET A 55 -6.02 7.14 -12.99
C MET A 55 -7.39 7.33 -12.30
N SER A 56 -7.55 6.83 -11.08
CA SER A 56 -8.86 6.66 -10.42
C SER A 56 -9.23 7.76 -9.41
N TYR A 57 -8.97 9.04 -9.72
CA TYR A 57 -9.52 10.23 -9.02
C TYR A 57 -8.74 10.89 -7.85
N LEU A 58 -7.59 10.43 -7.39
CA LEU A 58 -7.03 10.95 -6.11
C LEU A 58 -6.07 12.15 -6.19
N ASN A 59 -5.94 12.83 -7.33
CA ASN A 59 -4.88 13.84 -7.53
C ASN A 59 -3.49 13.31 -7.09
N VAL A 60 -3.29 12.00 -7.18
CA VAL A 60 -2.02 11.35 -6.88
C VAL A 60 -1.15 11.56 -8.11
N ARG A 61 -0.08 12.33 -7.95
CA ARG A 61 0.86 12.55 -9.06
C ARG A 61 1.82 11.37 -9.18
N PRO A 62 2.38 11.13 -10.37
CA PRO A 62 3.38 10.07 -10.58
C PRO A 62 4.51 10.14 -9.54
N GLY A 63 4.89 8.99 -9.00
CA GLY A 63 5.99 8.87 -8.04
C GLY A 63 5.67 9.29 -6.59
N GLN A 64 4.43 9.66 -6.28
CA GLN A 64 4.03 10.00 -4.91
C GLN A 64 3.69 8.80 -4.03
N ILE A 65 3.34 7.68 -4.64
CA ILE A 65 2.94 6.47 -3.91
C ILE A 65 4.01 5.42 -4.07
N LEU A 66 4.52 4.98 -2.93
CA LEU A 66 5.48 3.90 -2.79
C LEU A 66 4.78 2.63 -2.31
N ASN A 67 4.14 2.68 -1.14
CA ASN A 67 3.32 1.60 -0.61
C ASN A 67 2.03 2.18 -0.07
N VAL A 68 0.88 1.80 -0.64
CA VAL A 68 -0.41 2.43 -0.31
C VAL A 68 -0.76 2.37 1.18
N PHE A 69 -0.32 1.34 1.90
CA PHE A 69 -0.57 1.21 3.34
C PHE A 69 0.27 2.16 4.22
N LEU A 70 1.31 2.79 3.66
CA LEU A 70 2.12 3.84 4.30
C LEU A 70 1.59 5.24 4.01
N HIS A 71 0.60 5.37 3.13
CA HIS A 71 0.00 6.65 2.77
C HIS A 71 -1.41 6.77 3.33
N ASN A 72 -1.86 8.01 3.56
CA ASN A 72 -3.24 8.31 3.92
C ASN A 72 -4.10 8.38 2.64
N VAL A 73 -4.35 7.20 2.05
CA VAL A 73 -5.06 7.08 0.77
C VAL A 73 -6.20 6.08 0.91
N ASP A 74 -7.40 6.52 0.54
CA ASP A 74 -8.57 5.66 0.44
C ASP A 74 -8.52 4.92 -0.91
N ILE A 75 -8.54 3.58 -0.89
CA ILE A 75 -8.48 2.79 -2.12
C ILE A 75 -9.92 2.41 -2.51
N PRO A 76 -10.54 3.05 -3.52
CA PRO A 76 -11.89 2.74 -3.92
C PRO A 76 -11.91 1.41 -4.67
N ILE A 77 -12.10 0.31 -3.93
CA ILE A 77 -12.16 -1.04 -4.49
C ILE A 77 -13.58 -1.57 -4.45
N SER A 78 -14.03 -1.98 -5.62
CA SER A 78 -15.24 -2.75 -5.85
C SER A 78 -14.89 -3.99 -6.68
N ASN A 79 -15.87 -4.88 -6.83
CA ASN A 79 -15.71 -6.06 -7.69
C ASN A 79 -15.42 -5.66 -9.16
N GLN A 80 -15.85 -4.48 -9.60
CA GLN A 80 -15.64 -3.95 -10.96
C GLN A 80 -14.32 -3.19 -11.13
N THR A 81 -13.54 -2.98 -10.07
CA THR A 81 -12.27 -2.26 -10.17
C THR A 81 -11.31 -2.98 -11.12
N PRO A 82 -10.65 -2.27 -12.06
CA PRO A 82 -9.69 -2.83 -13.03
C PRO A 82 -8.33 -3.12 -12.36
N LEU A 83 -8.35 -3.92 -11.30
CA LEU A 83 -7.16 -4.44 -10.64
C LEU A 83 -7.11 -5.96 -10.81
N PRO A 84 -5.91 -6.55 -10.94
CA PRO A 84 -5.74 -8.00 -10.90
C PRO A 84 -6.41 -8.63 -9.68
N THR A 85 -7.01 -9.80 -9.88
CA THR A 85 -7.82 -10.48 -8.86
C THR A 85 -7.07 -10.68 -7.55
N ASP A 86 -5.80 -11.08 -7.60
CA ASP A 86 -4.99 -11.34 -6.39
C ASP A 86 -4.74 -10.06 -5.58
N ILE A 87 -4.42 -8.95 -6.25
CA ILE A 87 -4.21 -7.64 -5.60
C ILE A 87 -5.53 -7.15 -4.99
N LYS A 88 -6.64 -7.33 -5.71
CA LYS A 88 -7.98 -6.98 -5.23
C LYS A 88 -8.33 -7.76 -3.96
N ARG A 89 -8.14 -9.08 -3.96
CA ARG A 89 -8.38 -9.92 -2.76
C ARG A 89 -7.52 -9.46 -1.59
N MET A 90 -6.23 -9.22 -1.83
CA MET A 90 -5.31 -8.75 -0.80
C MET A 90 -5.79 -7.44 -0.14
N ILE A 91 -6.25 -6.47 -0.95
CA ILE A 91 -6.72 -5.19 -0.38
C ILE A 91 -8.09 -5.32 0.27
N LEU A 92 -9.00 -6.14 -0.26
CA LEU A 92 -10.28 -6.43 0.39
C LEU A 92 -10.07 -7.11 1.75
N ALA A 93 -9.11 -8.04 1.84
CA ALA A 93 -8.69 -8.63 3.12
C ALA A 93 -8.15 -7.55 4.07
N ALA A 94 -7.27 -6.66 3.59
CA ALA A 94 -6.77 -5.53 4.39
C ALA A 94 -7.90 -4.65 4.94
N CYS A 95 -8.91 -4.35 4.12
CA CYS A 95 -10.08 -3.57 4.51
C CYS A 95 -10.95 -4.32 5.53
N LYS A 96 -11.21 -5.62 5.31
CA LYS A 96 -12.00 -6.48 6.20
C LYS A 96 -11.39 -6.53 7.60
N TYR A 97 -10.07 -6.68 7.68
CA TYR A 97 -9.33 -6.70 8.95
C TYR A 97 -8.91 -5.32 9.45
N LYS A 98 -9.35 -4.24 8.79
CA LYS A 98 -9.06 -2.84 9.15
C LYS A 98 -7.57 -2.58 9.39
N LEU A 99 -6.73 -3.17 8.54
CA LEU A 99 -5.29 -3.03 8.65
C LEU A 99 -4.91 -1.54 8.56
N LYS A 100 -4.23 -1.04 9.58
CA LYS A 100 -3.68 0.32 9.61
C LYS A 100 -2.26 0.28 10.11
N PHE A 101 -1.39 1.07 9.49
CA PHE A 101 -0.08 1.31 10.06
C PHE A 101 -0.22 2.25 11.26
N THR A 102 0.13 1.74 12.43
CA THR A 102 0.21 2.48 13.69
C THR A 102 1.57 2.23 14.31
N GLY A 103 2.20 3.29 14.82
CA GLY A 103 3.48 3.21 15.49
C GLY A 103 3.44 4.06 16.75
N LEU A 104 3.60 3.43 17.92
CA LEU A 104 3.75 4.12 19.20
C LEU A 104 5.03 4.97 19.23
N SER A 105 6.13 4.45 18.69
CA SER A 105 7.37 5.17 18.46
C SER A 105 8.08 4.57 17.24
N ILE A 106 8.38 5.42 16.26
CA ILE A 106 9.06 5.03 15.03
C ILE A 106 10.53 5.45 15.16
N GLY A 107 11.45 4.50 15.07
CA GLY A 107 12.89 4.77 15.11
C GLY A 107 13.34 5.68 13.95
N GLN A 108 14.40 6.46 14.17
CA GLN A 108 14.94 7.43 13.20
C GLN A 108 15.16 6.80 11.81
N ASN A 109 15.78 5.63 11.76
CA ASN A 109 16.10 4.92 10.52
C ASN A 109 14.85 4.53 9.72
N ILE A 110 13.74 4.24 10.41
CA ILE A 110 12.47 3.90 9.78
C ILE A 110 11.79 5.16 9.26
N LYS A 111 11.88 6.28 10.00
CA LYS A 111 11.34 7.58 9.57
C LYS A 111 11.95 8.05 8.24
N LEU A 112 13.27 7.88 8.07
CA LEU A 112 13.96 8.23 6.81
C LEU A 112 13.54 7.38 5.61
N LYS A 113 12.97 6.20 5.86
CA LYS A 113 12.42 5.32 4.81
C LYS A 113 10.93 5.54 4.56
N MET A 114 10.27 6.37 5.37
CA MET A 114 8.86 6.68 5.18
C MET A 114 8.68 7.54 3.94
N PRO A 115 7.55 7.39 3.21
CA PRO A 115 7.24 8.29 2.13
C PRO A 115 7.13 9.72 2.65
N ILE A 116 7.67 10.67 1.89
CA ILE A 116 7.54 12.10 2.20
C ILE A 116 6.18 12.65 1.77
N TRP A 117 5.61 12.09 0.70
CA TRP A 117 4.35 12.54 0.11
C TRP A 117 3.16 11.78 0.69
N LYS A 118 2.06 12.48 1.02
CA LYS A 118 0.81 11.89 1.54
C LYS A 118 1.00 10.85 2.65
N ASN A 119 2.02 11.01 3.50
CA ASN A 119 2.28 10.05 4.57
C ASN A 119 1.16 10.09 5.64
N LEU A 120 1.13 9.10 6.52
CA LEU A 120 0.05 8.97 7.52
C LEU A 120 0.02 10.10 8.55
N ALA A 121 1.17 10.72 8.85
CA ALA A 121 1.30 11.80 9.82
C ALA A 121 1.08 13.20 9.23
N VAL A 122 0.97 13.30 7.91
CA VAL A 122 0.89 14.59 7.20
C VAL A 122 -0.52 15.18 7.32
N ASN A 123 -0.57 16.44 7.76
CA ASN A 123 -1.79 17.23 7.73
C ASN A 123 -2.23 17.47 6.27
N LYS A 124 -3.47 17.05 5.93
CA LYS A 124 -4.02 17.12 4.57
C LYS A 124 -4.05 18.56 4.01
N GLN A 125 -4.38 19.56 4.84
CA GLN A 125 -4.45 20.97 4.42
C GLN A 125 -3.06 21.53 4.10
N CYS A 126 -2.09 21.33 5.00
CA CYS A 126 -0.71 21.78 4.78
C CYS A 126 -0.10 21.11 3.54
N TYR A 127 -0.37 19.81 3.36
CA TYR A 127 0.09 19.08 2.18
C TYR A 127 -0.46 19.63 0.88
N GLN A 128 -1.77 19.90 0.82
CA GLN A 128 -2.39 20.47 -0.37
C GLN A 128 -1.70 21.79 -0.74
N GLN A 129 -1.54 22.70 0.22
CA GLN A 129 -0.88 23.99 0.00
C GLN A 129 0.58 23.85 -0.48
N ALA A 130 1.35 22.92 0.12
CA ALA A 130 2.76 22.73 -0.23
C ALA A 130 2.95 22.03 -1.59
N CYS A 131 2.12 21.03 -1.92
CA CYS A 131 2.29 20.18 -3.10
C CYS A 131 2.08 20.92 -4.44
N HIS A 132 1.38 22.06 -4.43
CA HIS A 132 1.17 22.88 -5.63
C HIS A 132 2.33 23.82 -5.95
N ARG A 133 3.24 24.08 -5.00
CA ARG A 133 4.41 24.95 -5.22
C ARG A 133 5.34 24.34 -6.26
N ASP A 134 5.99 25.20 -7.05
CA ASP A 134 6.90 24.74 -8.10
C ASP A 134 8.15 24.05 -7.54
N SER A 135 8.60 24.44 -6.35
CA SER A 135 9.64 23.72 -5.61
C SER A 135 9.23 22.27 -5.31
N ALA A 136 8.00 22.03 -4.86
CA ALA A 136 7.49 20.68 -4.61
C ALA A 136 7.30 19.88 -5.91
N LYS A 137 6.95 20.53 -7.03
CA LYS A 137 6.93 19.88 -8.34
C LYS A 137 8.33 19.48 -8.78
N CYS A 138 9.31 20.37 -8.65
CA CYS A 138 10.71 20.12 -8.98
C CYS A 138 11.30 18.97 -8.16
N LEU A 139 11.08 18.98 -6.84
CA LEU A 139 11.54 17.91 -5.94
C LEU A 139 11.00 16.53 -6.34
N ARG A 140 9.74 16.46 -6.78
CA ARG A 140 9.13 15.20 -7.21
C ARG A 140 9.56 14.75 -8.60
N LEU A 141 9.52 15.63 -9.58
CA LEU A 141 9.69 15.27 -11.00
C LEU A 141 11.16 15.22 -11.40
N ASN A 142 11.97 16.17 -10.92
CA ASN A 142 13.37 16.33 -11.33
C ASN A 142 14.32 15.66 -10.34
N HIS A 143 14.11 15.89 -9.03
CA HIS A 143 14.98 15.32 -7.99
C HIS A 143 14.51 13.96 -7.47
N GLN A 144 13.33 13.49 -7.90
CA GLN A 144 12.75 12.20 -7.53
C GLN A 144 12.77 11.93 -6.02
N VAL A 145 12.55 12.96 -5.21
CA VAL A 145 12.47 12.82 -3.75
C VAL A 145 11.22 12.01 -3.43
N ARG A 146 11.37 10.87 -2.74
CA ARG A 146 10.25 9.96 -2.39
C ARG A 146 10.14 9.68 -0.90
N THR A 147 11.26 9.71 -0.17
CA THR A 147 11.34 9.47 1.27
C THR A 147 11.88 10.69 2.02
N VAL A 148 11.79 10.67 3.36
CA VAL A 148 12.23 11.76 4.26
C VAL A 148 13.75 11.81 4.39
#